data_AF-A0A060BQR0-F1
#
_entry.id   AF-A0A060BQR0-F1
#
_cell.length_a   1.000
_cell.length_b   1.000
_cell.length_c   1.000
_cell.angle_alpha   90.00
_cell.angle_beta   90.00
_cell.angle_gamma   90.00
#
_symmetry.space_group_name_H-M   'P 1'
#
loop_
_entity.id
_entity.type
_entity.pdbx_description
1 polymer ?
#
loop_
_entity_poly.entity_id
_entity_poly.type
_entity_poly.pdbx_seq_one_letter_code
_entity_poly.pdbx_strand_id
1 'polypeptide(L)'
;RKACWNPVLFKIPGGDLLLFYKIGLKVSDWTGWLVRSKDGGKTWGAREALPKGFLGPIKNKPEFVDGRIICPSSTEGGDGWRVHLEISDDKTKTWKMVGPIEADQALLTADQVLKNGVLTVILPNYTHIRHPT
;
A
#
# COMPACT_ATOMS: atom_id res chain seq x y z
N ARG A 1 2.89 21.74 14.71
CA ARG A 1 1.96 21.04 13.77
C ARG A 1 2.81 20.18 12.84
N LYS A 2 2.40 18.93 12.53
CA LYS A 2 3.06 18.09 11.52
C LYS A 2 2.29 18.17 10.19
N ALA A 3 2.98 17.98 9.07
CA ALA A 3 2.35 17.97 7.75
C ALA A 3 1.72 16.61 7.44
N CYS A 4 0.69 16.62 6.58
CA CYS A 4 0.11 15.42 5.99
C CYS A 4 0.68 15.23 4.57
N TRP A 5 1.10 14.02 4.24
CA TRP A 5 1.83 13.70 3.02
C TRP A 5 1.17 12.58 2.24
N ASN A 6 1.44 12.59 0.93
CA ASN A 6 1.13 11.51 -0.02
C ASN A 6 -0.29 10.92 0.14
N PRO A 7 -1.34 11.73 -0.13
CA PRO A 7 -2.73 11.28 -0.11
C PRO A 7 -2.99 10.30 -1.26
N VAL A 8 -3.50 9.12 -0.93
CA VAL A 8 -3.84 8.08 -1.92
C VAL A 8 -5.25 7.59 -1.68
N LEU A 9 -6.12 7.77 -2.67
CA LEU A 9 -7.48 7.23 -2.65
C LEU A 9 -7.51 5.80 -3.17
N PHE A 10 -8.29 4.96 -2.51
CA PHE A 10 -8.53 3.58 -2.91
C PHE A 10 -9.95 3.16 -2.57
N LYS A 11 -10.70 2.65 -3.54
CA LYS A 11 -12.07 2.15 -3.35
C LYS A 11 -12.02 0.65 -3.16
N ILE A 12 -12.45 0.16 -1.99
CA ILE A 12 -12.70 -1.28 -1.82
C ILE A 12 -13.88 -1.65 -2.73
N PRO A 13 -13.78 -2.71 -3.57
CA PRO A 13 -14.90 -3.17 -4.39
C PRO A 13 -16.14 -3.43 -3.54
N GLY A 14 -17.24 -2.73 -3.84
CA GLY A 14 -18.49 -2.79 -3.07
C GLY A 14 -18.43 -2.24 -1.64
N GLY A 15 -17.32 -1.62 -1.22
CA GLY A 15 -17.08 -1.17 0.15
C GLY A 15 -16.75 0.32 0.26
N ASP A 16 -16.00 0.68 1.31
CA ASP A 16 -15.65 2.07 1.62
C ASP A 16 -14.63 2.67 0.63
N LEU A 17 -14.66 4.00 0.47
CA LEU A 17 -13.55 4.75 -0.10
C LEU A 17 -12.54 5.05 1.02
N LEU A 18 -11.30 4.62 0.84
CA LEU A 18 -10.20 4.88 1.74
C LEU A 18 -9.34 6.03 1.23
N LEU A 19 -8.90 6.89 2.12
CA LEU A 19 -7.82 7.85 1.88
C LEU A 19 -6.66 7.49 2.80
N PHE A 20 -5.59 6.95 2.23
CA PHE A 20 -4.33 6.74 2.91
C PHE A 20 -3.50 8.02 2.88
N TYR A 21 -2.80 8.32 3.97
CA TYR A 21 -1.91 9.47 4.07
C TYR A 21 -0.89 9.27 5.19
N LYS A 22 0.16 10.09 5.19
CA LYS A 22 1.25 10.00 6.16
C LYS A 22 1.28 11.27 6.99
N ILE A 23 1.68 11.17 8.26
CA ILE A 23 1.90 12.35 9.11
C ILE A 23 3.35 12.34 9.59
N GLY A 24 4.07 13.45 9.36
CA GLY A 24 5.46 13.61 9.78
C GLY A 24 6.05 14.98 9.43
N LEU A 25 7.25 15.24 9.93
CA LEU A 25 8.08 16.41 9.57
C LEU A 25 9.03 16.11 8.40
N LYS A 26 9.46 14.86 8.24
CA LYS A 26 10.35 14.35 7.18
C LYS A 26 10.04 12.86 6.91
N VAL A 27 10.51 12.31 5.79
CA VAL A 27 10.19 10.92 5.39
C VAL A 27 10.51 9.90 6.50
N SER A 28 11.64 10.10 7.19
CA SER A 28 12.09 9.19 8.25
C SER A 28 11.22 9.17 9.52
N ASP A 29 10.32 10.16 9.73
CA ASP A 29 9.41 10.20 10.90
C ASP A 29 7.93 10.03 10.51
N TRP A 30 7.67 9.60 9.27
CA TRP A 30 6.32 9.34 8.81
C TRP A 30 5.65 8.21 9.61
N THR A 31 4.37 8.43 9.91
CA THR A 31 3.44 7.42 10.40
C THR A 31 2.32 7.25 9.38
N GLY A 32 1.88 6.02 9.14
CA GLY A 32 0.79 5.71 8.20
C GLY A 32 -0.58 5.88 8.85
N TRP A 33 -1.51 6.46 8.08
CA TRP A 33 -2.89 6.68 8.50
C TRP A 33 -3.85 6.40 7.35
N LEU A 34 -5.10 6.11 7.70
CA LEU A 34 -6.20 6.14 6.75
C LEU A 34 -7.43 6.84 7.35
N VAL A 35 -8.29 7.38 6.49
CA VAL A 35 -9.67 7.78 6.81
C VAL A 35 -10.61 7.13 5.81
N ARG A 36 -11.86 6.90 6.24
CA ARG A 36 -12.88 6.21 5.43
C ARG A 36 -14.02 7.13 5.08
N SER A 37 -14.56 6.93 3.89
CA SER A 37 -15.82 7.50 3.46
C SER A 37 -16.76 6.39 2.98
N LYS A 38 -17.99 6.42 3.49
CA LYS A 38 -19.06 5.48 3.11
C LYS A 38 -19.93 6.02 1.97
N ASP A 39 -19.76 7.29 1.61
CA ASP A 39 -20.65 8.04 0.70
C ASP A 39 -19.91 8.62 -0.52
N GLY A 40 -18.76 8.03 -0.87
CA GLY A 40 -17.99 8.42 -2.06
C GLY A 40 -17.16 9.69 -1.88
N GLY A 41 -16.81 10.04 -0.64
CA GLY A 41 -15.92 11.14 -0.30
C GLY A 41 -16.64 12.42 0.13
N LYS A 42 -17.97 12.39 0.32
CA LYS A 42 -18.74 13.56 0.77
C LYS A 42 -18.52 13.80 2.27
N THR A 43 -18.52 12.72 3.06
CA THR A 43 -18.16 12.74 4.47
C THR A 43 -17.04 11.75 4.78
N TRP A 44 -16.27 12.06 5.81
CA TRP A 44 -15.12 11.27 6.24
C TRP A 44 -15.22 10.96 7.73
N GLY A 45 -14.95 9.72 8.09
CA GLY A 45 -14.93 9.26 9.47
C GLY A 45 -13.69 9.70 10.24
N ALA A 46 -13.56 9.17 11.46
CA ALA A 46 -12.36 9.35 12.27
C ALA A 46 -11.12 8.73 11.58
N ARG A 47 -9.94 9.31 11.87
CA ARG A 47 -8.67 8.75 11.39
C ARG A 47 -8.35 7.43 12.10
N GLU A 48 -7.77 6.52 11.34
CA GLU A 48 -7.28 5.22 11.77
C GLU A 48 -5.75 5.21 11.61
N ALA A 49 -5.04 4.92 12.70
CA ALA A 49 -3.60 4.71 12.63
C ALA A 49 -3.33 3.33 12.00
N LEU A 50 -2.36 3.27 11.08
CA LEU A 50 -1.83 1.98 10.67
C LEU A 50 -0.95 1.40 11.79
N PRO A 51 -0.75 0.06 11.83
CA PRO A 51 0.18 -0.53 12.79
C PRO A 51 1.57 0.08 12.67
N LYS A 52 2.31 0.12 13.78
CA LYS A 52 3.67 0.70 13.80
C LYS A 52 4.55 0.02 12.75
N GLY A 53 5.23 0.84 11.94
CA GLY A 53 6.09 0.37 10.84
C GLY A 53 5.40 0.27 9.48
N PHE A 54 4.08 0.42 9.42
CA PHE A 54 3.32 0.43 8.17
C PHE A 54 2.98 1.87 7.74
N LEU A 55 3.10 2.14 6.45
CA LEU A 55 2.89 3.46 5.85
C LEU A 55 1.77 3.50 4.81
N GLY A 56 1.26 2.33 4.42
CA GLY A 56 0.32 2.19 3.31
C GLY A 56 0.99 2.42 1.96
N PRO A 57 0.23 2.76 0.90
CA PRO A 57 0.78 2.91 -0.45
C PRO A 57 1.71 4.12 -0.55
N ILE A 58 2.95 3.94 -1.00
CA ILE A 58 3.91 5.04 -1.22
C ILE A 58 4.22 5.23 -2.70
N LYS A 59 4.40 4.12 -3.43
CA LYS A 59 4.87 4.15 -4.82
C LYS A 59 3.73 4.23 -5.83
N ASN A 60 2.79 3.30 -5.73
CA ASN A 60 1.67 3.15 -6.66
C ASN A 60 0.34 3.04 -5.89
N LYS A 61 -0.77 3.11 -6.64
CA LYS A 61 -2.11 2.86 -6.08
C LYS A 61 -2.19 1.42 -5.52
N PRO A 62 -2.92 1.19 -4.42
CA PRO A 62 -3.19 -0.16 -3.97
C PRO A 62 -4.02 -0.96 -4.96
N GLU A 63 -3.89 -2.29 -4.90
CA GLU A 63 -4.72 -3.24 -5.63
C GLU A 63 -5.59 -4.05 -4.68
N PHE A 64 -6.76 -4.53 -5.17
CA PHE A 64 -7.62 -5.44 -4.42
C PHE A 64 -7.51 -6.86 -4.99
N VAL A 65 -6.93 -7.79 -4.23
CA VAL A 65 -6.79 -9.18 -4.66
C VAL A 65 -7.15 -10.14 -3.54
N ASP A 66 -7.99 -11.12 -3.86
CA ASP A 66 -8.45 -12.16 -2.93
C ASP A 66 -8.95 -11.63 -1.58
N GLY A 67 -9.71 -10.53 -1.62
CA GLY A 67 -10.28 -9.92 -0.42
C GLY A 67 -9.31 -9.04 0.38
N ARG A 68 -8.08 -8.82 -0.12
CA ARG A 68 -7.03 -8.06 0.55
C ARG A 68 -6.63 -6.83 -0.24
N ILE A 69 -6.19 -5.80 0.48
CA ILE A 69 -5.65 -4.58 -0.09
C ILE A 69 -4.13 -4.71 -0.12
N ILE A 70 -3.52 -4.55 -1.28
CA ILE A 70 -2.08 -4.69 -1.46
C ILE A 70 -1.51 -3.34 -1.77
N CYS A 71 -0.71 -2.80 -0.86
CA CYS A 71 -0.14 -1.47 -0.97
C CYS A 71 1.35 -1.57 -1.38
N PRO A 72 1.71 -1.11 -2.59
CA PRO A 72 3.11 -0.94 -2.96
C PRO A 72 3.73 0.20 -2.15
N SER A 73 4.66 -0.16 -1.26
CA SER A 73 5.25 0.73 -0.26
C SER A 73 6.77 0.77 -0.38
N SER A 74 7.39 1.62 0.42
CA SER A 74 8.84 1.67 0.54
C SER A 74 9.28 2.31 1.84
N THR A 75 10.42 1.87 2.38
CA THR A 75 11.07 2.52 3.52
C THR A 75 12.38 3.18 3.10
N GLU A 76 12.72 4.28 3.78
CA GLU A 76 14.03 4.93 3.71
C GLU A 76 14.76 4.74 5.04
N GLY A 77 16.02 4.33 4.98
CA GLY A 77 16.87 4.14 6.16
C GLY A 77 18.35 4.29 5.84
N GLY A 78 19.22 3.95 6.80
CA GLY A 78 20.68 4.02 6.65
C GLY A 78 21.20 3.15 5.49
N ASP A 79 20.49 2.08 5.17
CA ASP A 79 20.82 1.16 4.07
C ASP A 79 20.18 1.56 2.73
N GLY A 80 19.67 2.78 2.62
CA GLY A 80 19.03 3.30 1.41
C GLY A 80 17.53 3.03 1.30
N TRP A 81 17.01 3.22 0.10
CA TRP A 81 15.59 3.09 -0.22
C TRP A 81 15.25 1.64 -0.59
N ARG A 82 14.23 1.06 0.05
CA ARG A 82 13.81 -0.34 -0.15
C ARG A 82 12.32 -0.43 -0.48
N VAL A 83 11.96 -1.18 -1.52
CA VAL A 83 10.57 -1.48 -1.89
C VAL A 83 10.06 -2.67 -1.10
N HIS A 84 8.78 -2.63 -0.72
CA HIS A 84 8.09 -3.77 -0.14
C HIS A 84 6.58 -3.65 -0.42
N LEU A 85 5.83 -4.71 -0.11
CA LEU A 85 4.38 -4.70 -0.13
C LEU A 85 3.85 -4.70 1.31
N GLU A 86 2.81 -3.91 1.54
CA GLU A 86 2.02 -3.93 2.76
C GLU A 86 0.63 -4.47 2.43
N ILE A 87 0.35 -5.68 2.88
CA ILE A 87 -0.91 -6.39 2.62
C ILE A 87 -1.82 -6.19 3.82
N SER A 88 -3.00 -5.64 3.59
CA SER A 88 -4.03 -5.43 4.60
C SER A 88 -5.21 -6.36 4.37
N ASP A 89 -5.62 -7.06 5.43
CA ASP A 89 -6.95 -7.63 5.52
C ASP A 89 -7.83 -6.64 6.30
N ASP A 90 -8.71 -5.95 5.57
CA ASP A 90 -9.53 -4.89 6.15
C ASP A 90 -10.62 -5.41 7.09
N LYS A 91 -11.03 -6.67 6.96
CA LYS A 91 -12.07 -7.27 7.81
C LYS A 91 -11.50 -7.63 9.17
N THR A 92 -10.31 -8.24 9.18
CA THR A 92 -9.62 -8.62 10.43
C THR A 92 -8.74 -7.51 10.99
N LYS A 93 -8.58 -6.40 10.26
CA LYS A 93 -7.72 -5.26 10.60
C LYS A 93 -6.25 -5.67 10.81
N THR A 94 -5.81 -6.68 10.07
CA THR A 94 -4.42 -7.16 10.14
C THR A 94 -3.60 -6.66 8.97
N TRP A 95 -2.29 -6.55 9.19
CA TRP A 95 -1.33 -6.09 8.22
C TRP A 95 -0.13 -7.05 8.17
N LYS A 96 0.36 -7.29 6.97
CA LYS A 96 1.54 -8.14 6.71
C LYS A 96 2.49 -7.40 5.79
N MET A 97 3.77 -7.41 6.14
CA MET A 97 4.85 -6.89 5.29
C MET A 97 5.44 -8.02 4.45
N VAL A 98 5.72 -7.74 3.18
CA VAL A 98 6.39 -8.66 2.25
C VAL A 98 7.51 -7.91 1.54
N GLY A 99 8.76 -8.31 1.74
CA GLY A 99 9.95 -7.64 1.24
C GLY A 99 11.06 -7.56 2.29
N PRO A 100 12.15 -6.81 2.03
CA PRO A 100 12.37 -5.92 0.89
C PRO A 100 12.45 -6.67 -0.45
N ILE A 101 12.09 -6.00 -1.53
CA ILE A 101 12.27 -6.46 -2.91
C ILE A 101 13.57 -5.82 -3.41
N GLU A 102 14.51 -6.66 -3.85
CA GLU A 102 15.83 -6.20 -4.27
C GLU A 102 15.76 -5.34 -5.53
N ALA A 103 16.70 -4.40 -5.69
CA ALA A 103 16.64 -3.40 -6.77
C ALA A 103 16.83 -4.01 -8.16
N ASP A 104 17.55 -5.13 -8.28
CA ASP A 104 17.69 -5.90 -9.52
C ASP A 104 16.38 -6.62 -9.92
N GLN A 105 15.52 -6.87 -8.94
CA GLN A 105 14.14 -7.35 -9.12
C GLN A 105 13.16 -6.18 -9.35
N ALA A 106 13.58 -4.94 -9.11
CA ALA A 106 12.77 -3.73 -9.27
C ALA A 106 13.02 -3.07 -10.64
N LEU A 107 12.24 -3.48 -11.65
CA LEU A 107 12.35 -2.90 -12.98
C LEU A 107 11.67 -1.50 -13.10
N LEU A 108 12.14 -0.72 -14.07
CA LEU A 108 11.62 0.62 -14.44
C LEU A 108 10.13 0.56 -14.80
N THR A 109 9.34 1.47 -14.23
CA THR A 109 7.88 1.53 -14.36
C THR A 109 7.42 1.93 -15.76
N ALA A 110 6.60 1.11 -16.39
CA ALA A 110 5.71 1.49 -17.50
C ALA A 110 4.35 0.79 -17.36
N ASP A 111 3.28 1.52 -17.63
CA ASP A 111 1.89 1.10 -17.64
C ASP A 111 1.66 -0.23 -18.39
N GLN A 112 0.86 -1.15 -17.82
CA GLN A 112 -0.32 -1.79 -18.44
C GLN A 112 -0.65 -3.26 -18.02
N VAL A 113 -1.96 -3.45 -17.76
CA VAL A 113 -2.88 -4.62 -17.93
C VAL A 113 -2.76 -5.85 -17.01
N LEU A 114 -3.86 -6.08 -16.26
CA LEU A 114 -4.16 -7.29 -15.48
C LEU A 114 -4.62 -8.45 -16.40
N LYS A 115 -4.07 -9.66 -16.22
CA LYS A 115 -4.62 -10.91 -16.77
C LYS A 115 -4.89 -11.93 -15.65
N ASN A 116 -6.11 -12.48 -15.66
CA ASN A 116 -6.47 -13.79 -15.11
C ASN A 116 -6.36 -14.00 -13.59
N GLY A 117 -6.71 -13.01 -12.78
CA GLY A 117 -6.91 -13.22 -11.32
C GLY A 117 -5.64 -13.53 -10.52
N VAL A 118 -4.46 -13.44 -11.13
CA VAL A 118 -3.17 -13.44 -10.45
C VAL A 118 -2.76 -11.98 -10.25
N LEU A 119 -2.48 -11.56 -9.02
CA LEU A 119 -1.79 -10.30 -8.80
C LEU A 119 -0.39 -10.42 -9.40
N THR A 120 -0.23 -9.90 -10.60
CA THR A 120 1.10 -9.61 -11.11
C THR A 120 1.44 -8.22 -10.61
N VAL A 121 2.21 -8.12 -9.52
CA VAL A 121 3.02 -6.92 -9.33
C VAL A 121 4.04 -6.97 -10.45
N ILE A 122 3.74 -6.37 -11.60
CA ILE A 122 4.68 -6.27 -12.71
C ILE A 122 5.77 -5.29 -12.25
N LEU A 123 6.81 -5.82 -11.61
CA LEU A 123 8.17 -5.37 -11.88
C LEU A 123 8.58 -6.25 -13.08
N PRO A 124 8.79 -5.72 -14.29
CA PRO A 124 8.74 -6.58 -15.47
C PRO A 124 9.69 -7.80 -15.42
N ASN A 125 9.26 -8.89 -16.05
CA ASN A 125 10.00 -10.13 -16.33
C ASN A 125 10.33 -11.07 -15.12
N TYR A 126 9.55 -12.17 -15.08
CA TYR A 126 9.73 -13.47 -14.38
C TYR A 126 8.95 -13.79 -13.07
N THR A 127 7.93 -14.63 -13.29
CA THR A 127 7.41 -15.82 -12.56
C THR A 127 7.03 -15.83 -11.07
N HIS A 128 5.73 -16.08 -10.87
CA HIS A 128 5.08 -16.93 -9.86
C HIS A 128 5.57 -16.87 -8.40
N ILE A 129 4.83 -16.14 -7.56
CA ILE A 129 4.77 -16.43 -6.12
C ILE A 129 3.67 -17.51 -5.93
N ARG A 130 4.06 -18.77 -5.77
CA ARG A 130 3.16 -19.80 -5.20
C ARG A 130 3.20 -19.70 -3.67
N HIS A 131 2.04 -19.76 -3.05
CA HIS A 131 1.94 -19.92 -1.60
C HIS A 131 2.57 -21.26 -1.17
N PRO A 132 3.39 -21.31 -0.10
CA PRO A 132 3.67 -22.56 0.59
C PRO A 132 2.39 -23.01 1.31
N THR A 133 2.08 -24.30 1.21
CA THR A 133 1.06 -25.01 2.01
C THR A 133 1.32 -24.86 3.51
#